data_AF-A0A9D1LKK1-F1
#
_entry.id   AF-A0A9D1LKK1-F1
#
_cell.length_a   1.000
_cell.length_b   1.000
_cell.length_c   1.000
_cell.angle_alpha   90.00
_cell.angle_beta   90.00
_cell.angle_gamma   90.00
#
_symmetry.space_group_name_H-M   'P 1'
#
loop_
_entity.id
_entity.type
_entity.pdbx_description
1 polymer ?
#
loop_
_entity_poly.entity_id
_entity_poly.type
_entity_poly.pdbx_seq_one_letter_code
_entity_poly.pdbx_strand_id
1 'polypeptide(L)'
;MKKSSFVALMLGTVAGVLFALGMCMALIPEWNAMEPGIIFGAVGVLLGLITLLVWRKMEHKVPIRVSGKTVLTILVGIVGALGLGVGMCFSLVWSRMAMGIGIGLAGIVVLLCLIPLTKGIKE
;
A
#
# COMPACT_ATOMS: atom_id res chain seq x y z
N MET A 1 17.60 -12.44 -9.50
CA MET A 1 16.31 -11.79 -9.81
C MET A 1 16.15 -11.67 -11.31
N LYS A 2 14.97 -11.94 -11.89
CA LYS A 2 14.73 -11.67 -13.32
C LYS A 2 14.75 -10.16 -13.55
N LYS A 3 15.32 -9.70 -14.67
CA LYS A 3 15.33 -8.28 -15.06
C LYS A 3 13.93 -7.66 -15.02
N SER A 4 12.90 -8.43 -15.40
CA SER A 4 11.50 -8.01 -15.36
C SER A 4 10.99 -7.68 -13.95
N SER A 5 11.35 -8.47 -12.94
CA SER A 5 10.92 -8.23 -11.56
C SER A 5 11.63 -7.01 -10.95
N PHE A 6 12.88 -6.74 -11.33
CA PHE A 6 13.60 -5.54 -10.88
C PHE A 6 12.96 -4.27 -11.46
N VAL A 7 12.64 -4.27 -12.75
CA VAL A 7 11.96 -3.14 -13.41
C VAL A 7 10.57 -2.91 -12.81
N ALA A 8 9.82 -3.98 -12.52
CA ALA A 8 8.52 -3.87 -11.87
C ALA A 8 8.62 -3.32 -10.44
N LEU A 9 9.65 -3.71 -9.67
CA LEU A 9 9.89 -3.19 -8.34
C LEU A 9 10.19 -1.69 -8.38
N MET A 10 11.08 -1.26 -9.28
CA MET A 10 11.46 0.15 -9.43
C MET A 10 10.28 1.01 -9.89
N LEU A 11 9.62 0.63 -10.98
CA LEU A 11 8.44 1.35 -11.50
C LEU A 11 7.28 1.34 -10.51
N GLY A 12 7.06 0.24 -9.80
CA GLY A 12 6.03 0.12 -8.77
C GLY A 12 6.34 1.01 -7.56
N THR A 13 7.61 1.12 -7.16
CA THR A 13 8.02 2.03 -6.07
C THR A 13 7.81 3.47 -6.47
N VAL A 14 8.22 3.87 -7.68
CA VAL A 14 8.00 5.23 -8.21
C VAL A 14 6.51 5.55 -8.28
N ALA A 15 5.69 4.64 -8.79
CA ALA A 15 4.24 4.79 -8.83
C ALA A 15 3.62 4.94 -7.43
N GLY A 16 4.07 4.12 -6.47
CA GLY A 16 3.61 4.19 -5.08
C GLY A 16 3.97 5.51 -4.40
N VAL A 17 5.18 6.02 -4.61
CA VAL A 17 5.62 7.31 -4.07
C VAL A 17 4.81 8.46 -4.70
N LEU A 18 4.62 8.46 -6.03
CA LEU A 18 3.80 9.47 -6.71
C LEU A 18 2.35 9.47 -6.21
N PHE A 19 1.78 8.28 -6.02
CA PHE A 19 0.43 8.14 -5.48
C PHE A 19 0.33 8.67 -4.05
N ALA A 20 1.27 8.29 -3.16
CA ALA A 20 1.29 8.76 -1.78
C ALA A 20 1.43 10.28 -1.70
N LEU A 21 2.34 10.87 -2.48
CA LEU A 21 2.52 12.32 -2.55
C LEU A 21 1.26 13.02 -3.09
N GLY A 22 0.64 12.49 -4.14
CA GLY A 22 -0.61 13.03 -4.67
C GLY A 22 -1.75 13.03 -3.64
N MET A 23 -1.89 11.95 -2.88
CA MET A 23 -2.85 11.88 -1.78
C MET A 23 -2.55 12.91 -0.69
N CYS A 24 -1.29 13.05 -0.28
CA CYS A 24 -0.91 14.07 0.72
C CYS A 24 -1.22 15.50 0.24
N MET A 25 -0.89 15.83 -1.02
CA MET A 25 -1.17 17.16 -1.59
C MET A 25 -2.67 17.44 -1.72
N ALA A 26 -3.49 16.41 -1.94
CA ALA A 26 -4.94 16.54 -2.02
C ALA A 26 -5.61 16.67 -0.63
N LEU A 27 -5.06 16.03 0.41
CA LEU A 27 -5.67 16.01 1.74
C LEU A 27 -5.27 17.20 2.63
N ILE A 28 -4.16 17.89 2.32
CA ILE A 28 -3.66 19.05 3.09
C ILE A 28 -4.23 20.34 2.49
N PRO A 29 -5.31 20.91 3.06
CA PRO A 29 -5.95 22.09 2.50
C PRO A 29 -5.07 23.34 2.57
N GLU A 30 -4.08 23.38 3.46
CA GLU A 30 -3.17 24.53 3.63
C GLU A 30 -2.28 24.77 2.39
N TRP A 31 -2.11 23.77 1.53
CA TRP A 31 -1.28 23.88 0.32
C TRP A 31 -2.06 24.41 -0.90
N ASN A 32 -3.40 24.52 -0.80
CA ASN A 32 -4.29 24.90 -1.91
C ASN A 32 -4.00 24.13 -3.21
N ALA A 33 -3.48 22.91 -3.08
CA ALA A 33 -2.90 22.09 -4.14
C ALA A 33 -3.77 20.85 -4.43
N MET A 34 -5.07 20.95 -4.20
CA MET A 34 -6.01 19.85 -4.41
C MET A 34 -6.06 19.39 -5.86
N GLU A 35 -6.21 20.33 -6.81
CA GLU A 35 -6.21 20.03 -8.25
C GLU A 35 -4.93 19.30 -8.70
N PRO A 36 -3.71 19.84 -8.43
CA PRO A 36 -2.49 19.11 -8.78
C PRO A 36 -2.34 17.80 -7.99
N GLY A 37 -2.75 17.74 -6.72
CA GLY A 37 -2.71 16.52 -5.92
C GLY A 37 -3.51 15.36 -6.53
N ILE A 38 -4.73 15.64 -6.99
CA ILE A 38 -5.58 14.65 -7.68
C ILE A 38 -4.93 14.19 -8.98
N ILE A 39 -4.35 15.10 -9.76
CA ILE A 39 -3.66 14.78 -11.01
C ILE A 39 -2.46 13.86 -10.75
N PHE A 40 -1.58 14.23 -9.81
CA PHE A 40 -0.42 13.42 -9.43
C PHE A 40 -0.83 12.05 -8.87
N GLY A 41 -1.87 12.01 -8.04
CA GLY A 41 -2.44 10.76 -7.52
C GLY A 41 -2.96 9.86 -8.65
N ALA A 42 -3.74 10.42 -9.58
CA ALA A 42 -4.26 9.69 -10.74
C ALA A 42 -3.14 9.15 -11.64
N VAL A 43 -2.11 9.96 -11.90
CA VAL A 43 -0.91 9.54 -12.64
C VAL A 43 -0.17 8.41 -11.90
N GLY A 44 -0.04 8.49 -10.58
CA GLY A 44 0.55 7.42 -9.76
C GLY A 44 -0.22 6.10 -9.87
N VAL A 45 -1.56 6.14 -9.79
CA VAL A 45 -2.41 4.95 -9.99
C VAL A 45 -2.27 4.40 -11.40
N LEU A 46 -2.32 5.25 -12.43
CA LEU A 46 -2.15 4.87 -13.83
C LEU A 46 -0.81 4.17 -14.07
N LEU A 47 0.29 4.76 -13.57
CA LEU A 47 1.63 4.16 -13.62
C LEU A 47 1.67 2.81 -12.90
N GLY A 48 1.04 2.70 -11.73
CA GLY A 48 0.93 1.44 -11.00
C GLY A 48 0.18 0.36 -11.79
N LEU A 49 -0.93 0.72 -12.43
CA LEU A 49 -1.71 -0.17 -13.28
C LEU A 49 -0.91 -0.64 -14.51
N ILE A 50 -0.27 0.30 -15.22
CA ILE A 50 0.59 0.00 -16.37
C ILE A 50 1.72 -0.94 -15.95
N THR A 51 2.37 -0.66 -14.82
CA THR A 51 3.44 -1.50 -14.27
C THR A 51 2.95 -2.92 -13.99
N LEU A 52 1.77 -3.06 -13.39
CA LEU A 52 1.15 -4.37 -13.15
C LEU A 52 0.85 -5.12 -14.45
N LEU A 53 0.31 -4.44 -15.46
CA LEU A 53 0.00 -5.03 -16.76
C LEU A 53 1.26 -5.48 -17.51
N VAL A 54 2.28 -4.62 -17.57
CA VAL A 54 3.58 -4.92 -18.19
C VAL A 54 4.25 -6.08 -17.48
N TRP A 55 4.31 -6.06 -16.15
CA TRP A 55 4.90 -7.16 -15.39
C TRP A 55 4.17 -8.48 -15.62
N ARG A 56 2.83 -8.48 -15.67
CA ARG A 56 2.06 -9.68 -15.99
C ARG A 56 2.31 -10.21 -17.39
N LYS A 57 2.36 -9.34 -18.39
CA LYS A 57 2.69 -9.71 -19.77
C LYS A 57 4.08 -10.34 -19.84
N MET A 58 5.05 -9.77 -19.16
CA MET A 58 6.45 -10.24 -19.14
C MET A 58 6.64 -11.58 -18.41
N GLU A 59 5.82 -11.87 -17.40
CA GLU A 59 5.92 -13.14 -16.66
C GLU A 59 5.00 -14.25 -17.20
N HIS A 60 4.24 -14.01 -18.28
CA HIS A 60 3.27 -14.95 -18.88
C HIS A 60 2.39 -15.65 -17.82
N LYS A 61 2.10 -14.98 -16.70
CA LYS A 61 1.31 -15.60 -15.63
C LYS A 61 -0.15 -15.65 -16.06
N VAL A 62 -0.81 -16.76 -15.71
CA VAL A 62 -2.27 -16.93 -15.78
C VAL A 62 -2.99 -15.76 -15.09
N PRO A 63 -4.20 -15.38 -15.56
CA PRO A 63 -4.97 -14.24 -15.06
C PRO A 63 -5.20 -14.33 -13.54
N ILE A 64 -5.53 -13.20 -12.92
CA ILE A 64 -5.76 -13.11 -11.47
C ILE A 64 -6.73 -14.20 -11.06
N ARG A 65 -6.23 -15.25 -10.42
CA ARG A 65 -7.08 -16.12 -9.63
C ARG A 65 -7.43 -15.34 -8.38
N VAL A 66 -8.53 -14.61 -8.47
CA VAL A 66 -9.18 -13.94 -7.33
C VAL A 66 -9.74 -15.05 -6.44
N SER A 67 -8.86 -15.70 -5.69
CA SER A 67 -9.24 -16.64 -4.64
C SER A 67 -9.67 -15.85 -3.42
N GLY A 68 -10.61 -16.39 -2.63
CA GLY A 68 -10.99 -15.79 -1.34
C GLY A 68 -9.79 -15.53 -0.44
N LYS A 69 -8.73 -16.36 -0.53
CA LYS A 69 -7.46 -16.15 0.17
C LYS A 69 -6.75 -14.87 -0.28
N THR A 70 -6.70 -14.58 -1.59
CA THR A 70 -6.06 -13.39 -2.14
C THR A 70 -6.80 -12.12 -1.69
N VAL A 71 -8.13 -12.13 -1.76
CA VAL A 71 -8.96 -11.00 -1.32
C VAL A 71 -8.80 -10.75 0.18
N LEU A 72 -8.83 -11.82 0.99
CA LEU A 72 -8.63 -11.73 2.44
C LEU A 72 -7.25 -11.14 2.77
N THR A 73 -6.19 -11.61 2.10
CA THR A 73 -4.84 -11.07 2.29
C THR A 73 -4.77 -9.57 1.96
N ILE A 74 -5.39 -9.13 0.86
CA ILE A 74 -5.42 -7.70 0.50
C ILE A 74 -6.18 -6.91 1.56
N LEU A 75 -7.35 -7.39 2.00
CA LEU A 75 -8.18 -6.71 2.99
C LEU A 75 -7.47 -6.58 4.34
N VAL A 76 -6.85 -7.66 4.83
CA VAL A 76 -6.08 -7.66 6.08
C VAL A 76 -4.87 -6.72 5.96
N GLY A 77 -4.23 -6.67 4.79
CA GLY A 77 -3.12 -5.75 4.53
C GLY A 77 -3.55 -4.28 4.60
N ILE A 78 -4.71 -3.94 4.00
CA ILE A 78 -5.29 -2.60 4.07
C ILE A 78 -5.61 -2.23 5.53
N VAL A 79 -6.27 -3.11 6.26
CA VAL A 79 -6.63 -2.88 7.68
C VAL A 79 -5.39 -2.69 8.54
N GLY A 80 -4.36 -3.52 8.38
CA GLY A 80 -3.11 -3.40 9.13
C GLY A 80 -2.35 -2.11 8.81
N ALA A 81 -2.24 -1.73 7.54
CA ALA A 81 -1.58 -0.50 7.12
C ALA A 81 -2.32 0.76 7.61
N LEU A 82 -3.65 0.78 7.52
CA LEU A 82 -4.47 1.88 8.04
C LEU A 82 -4.36 1.97 9.57
N GLY A 83 -4.43 0.83 10.28
CA GLY A 83 -4.27 0.79 11.75
C GLY A 83 -2.91 1.36 12.18
N LEU A 84 -1.84 0.97 11.51
CA LEU A 84 -0.50 1.50 11.77
C LEU A 84 -0.42 3.01 11.48
N GLY A 85 -0.98 3.46 10.36
CA GLY A 85 -1.08 4.89 10.01
C GLY A 85 -1.85 5.71 11.06
N VAL A 86 -3.01 5.23 11.48
CA VAL A 86 -3.83 5.88 12.52
C VAL A 86 -3.10 5.94 13.85
N GLY A 87 -2.38 4.87 14.25
CA GLY A 87 -1.57 4.86 15.47
C GLY A 87 -0.46 5.92 15.46
N MET A 88 0.19 6.14 14.31
CA MET A 88 1.16 7.22 14.14
C MET A 88 0.49 8.60 14.26
N CYS A 89 -0.64 8.82 13.59
CA CYS A 89 -1.39 10.08 13.67
C CYS A 89 -1.86 10.40 15.11
N PHE A 90 -2.36 9.39 15.84
CA PHE A 90 -2.81 9.56 17.23
C PHE A 90 -1.67 9.93 18.20
N SER A 91 -0.46 9.43 17.94
CA SER A 91 0.72 9.73 18.75
C SER A 91 1.24 11.14 18.48
N LEU A 92 1.26 11.57 17.21
CA LEU A 92 1.86 12.83 16.78
C LEU A 92 0.92 14.04 16.89
N VAL A 93 -0.37 13.86 16.56
CA VAL A 93 -1.33 14.97 16.50
C VAL A 93 -2.09 15.13 17.82
N TRP A 94 -2.50 14.02 18.45
CA TRP A 94 -3.35 14.05 19.65
C TRP A 94 -2.60 13.90 20.98
N SER A 95 -1.26 13.78 20.97
CA SER A 95 -0.40 13.58 22.16
C SER A 95 -0.84 12.41 23.08
N ARG A 96 -1.71 11.52 22.62
CA ARG A 96 -2.15 10.33 23.36
C ARG A 96 -1.25 9.14 23.03
N MET A 97 0.01 9.23 23.45
CA MET A 97 1.05 8.23 23.15
C MET A 97 0.62 6.80 23.51
N ALA A 98 -0.01 6.59 24.67
CA ALA A 98 -0.40 5.24 25.10
C ALA A 98 -1.42 4.57 24.16
N MET A 99 -2.46 5.30 23.74
CA MET A 99 -3.45 4.78 22.78
C MET A 99 -2.85 4.62 21.38
N GLY A 100 -2.02 5.58 20.94
CA GLY A 100 -1.36 5.52 19.63
C GLY A 100 -0.41 4.34 19.49
N ILE A 101 0.39 4.06 20.54
CA ILE A 101 1.26 2.88 20.61
C ILE A 101 0.44 1.59 20.61
N GLY A 102 -0.67 1.54 21.37
CA GLY A 102 -1.54 0.37 21.39
C GLY A 102 -2.13 0.03 20.02
N ILE A 103 -2.68 1.02 19.32
CA ILE A 103 -3.25 0.84 17.97
C ILE A 103 -2.14 0.54 16.95
N GLY A 104 -0.98 1.20 17.05
CA GLY A 104 0.17 0.94 16.19
C GLY A 104 0.69 -0.49 16.33
N LEU A 105 0.85 -0.99 17.57
CA LEU A 105 1.22 -2.38 17.85
C LEU A 105 0.20 -3.35 17.28
N ALA A 106 -1.09 -3.11 17.46
CA ALA A 106 -2.15 -3.93 16.86
C ALA A 106 -2.03 -3.96 15.33
N GLY A 107 -1.79 -2.81 14.69
CA GLY A 107 -1.53 -2.71 13.25
C GLY A 107 -0.34 -3.55 12.79
N ILE A 108 0.79 -3.50 13.53
CA ILE A 108 1.98 -4.32 13.26
C ILE A 108 1.65 -5.81 13.38
N VAL A 109 0.94 -6.24 14.42
CA VAL A 109 0.55 -7.64 14.61
C VAL A 109 -0.30 -8.13 13.44
N VAL A 110 -1.28 -7.34 13.00
CA VAL A 110 -2.11 -7.66 11.83
C VAL A 110 -1.27 -7.78 10.54
N LEU A 111 -0.30 -6.88 10.36
CA LEU A 111 0.66 -6.95 9.24
C LEU A 111 1.57 -8.18 9.31
N LEU A 112 1.97 -8.61 10.51
CA LEU A 112 2.76 -9.84 10.69
C LEU A 112 1.93 -11.09 10.38
N CYS A 113 0.63 -11.10 10.71
CA CYS A 113 -0.30 -12.16 10.32
C CYS A 113 -0.46 -12.31 8.79
N LEU A 114 -0.04 -11.32 7.98
CA LEU A 114 0.00 -11.46 6.52
C LEU A 114 1.04 -12.47 6.05
N ILE A 115 2.14 -12.65 6.78
CA ILE A 115 3.24 -13.57 6.43
C ILE A 115 2.75 -15.02 6.35
N PRO A 116 2.10 -15.59 7.39
CA PRO A 116 1.54 -16.94 7.31
C PRO A 116 0.39 -17.05 6.29
N LEU A 117 -0.40 -15.98 6.10
CA LEU A 117 -1.49 -15.96 5.11
C LEU A 117 -0.98 -16.03 3.66
N THR A 118 0.16 -15.37 3.38
CA THR A 118 0.74 -15.29 2.03
C THR A 118 1.64 -16.47 1.68
N LYS A 119 2.44 -16.96 2.63
CA LYS A 119 3.32 -18.11 2.40
C LYS A 119 2.64 -19.46 2.63
N GLY A 120 1.46 -19.47 3.24
CA GLY A 120 0.85 -20.66 3.82
C GLY A 120 1.59 -21.07 5.09
N ILE A 121 0.87 -21.60 6.07
CA ILE A 121 1.52 -22.29 7.19
C ILE A 121 2.21 -23.50 6.57
N LYS A 122 3.54 -23.40 6.44
CA LYS A 122 4.38 -24.52 6.06
C LYS A 122 4.64 -25.25 7.37
N GLU A 123 3.93 -26.35 7.57
CA GLU A 123 4.31 -27.34 8.59
C GLU A 123 5.74 -27.84 8.34
#